data_AF-M0ZP70-F1
#
_entry.id   AF-M0ZP70-F1
#
_cell.length_a   1.000
_cell.length_b   1.000
_cell.length_c   1.000
_cell.angle_alpha   90.00
_cell.angle_beta   90.00
_cell.angle_gamma   90.00
#
_symmetry.space_group_name_H-M   'P 1'
#
loop_
_entity.id
_entity.type
_entity.pdbx_description
1 polymer ?
#
loop_
_entity_poly.entity_id
_entity_poly.type
_entity_poly.pdbx_seq_one_letter_code
_entity_poly.pdbx_strand_id
1 'polypeptide(L)'
;MNALNFPCHLHAVKGKALFLKRVITRNCQFQTEGSVVNYKKIFCKHVRNAGNSLGYTGELQTEDTKYLLDGENIQVTRTKKTRKLVEKIKDMLNDMKDGRSSVSPYDTAWVALIKDINGSDRPQFPSCLEWIIENQHSDGSWGEQFVFCIYDRLLNTLACVVALTTWNTTPEKRNKGVLFIKENICKLERGNVENMTCGFEIVFPALLDKAQHLDIDIPYNAPVLKNICARRDMKLKRIPKDVVHTIPTTLLFSLEGFCDLDWKRLLKLQMQDGSFLTSIASTAFAFMETNDLNCLRYLQRVVKKYNGGAPHSYPVDMQARLWAIDRLQRLGISYYFEEEFKDMLDHVQRYWNQDIGIFSGRNSNFCDIDDTCMAIRLLRLYGYDVNPGKLIINK
;
A
#
# COMPACT_ATOMS: atom_id res chain seq x y z
N MET A 1 -29.54 32.88 -1.93
CA MET A 1 -29.93 32.95 -0.50
C MET A 1 -29.75 31.55 0.07
N ASN A 2 -28.87 31.21 1.00
CA ASN A 2 -27.96 31.96 1.87
C ASN A 2 -26.59 31.27 1.84
N ALA A 3 -25.54 32.09 1.70
CA ALA A 3 -24.15 31.70 1.93
C ALA A 3 -23.84 31.91 3.43
N LEU A 4 -23.05 31.01 4.02
CA LEU A 4 -22.39 31.25 5.31
C LEU A 4 -20.88 31.06 5.09
N ASN A 5 -20.22 32.19 4.83
CA ASN A 5 -18.81 32.44 5.05
C ASN A 5 -18.55 32.64 6.54
N PHE A 6 -17.38 32.26 7.05
CA PHE A 6 -16.62 32.95 8.12
C PHE A 6 -15.19 32.35 8.20
N PRO A 7 -14.18 33.08 8.73
CA PRO A 7 -13.07 33.56 7.91
C PRO A 7 -11.66 33.18 8.41
N CYS A 8 -10.67 33.31 7.51
CA CYS A 8 -9.25 33.38 7.84
C CYS A 8 -8.92 34.69 8.58
N HIS A 9 -8.23 34.59 9.72
CA HIS A 9 -7.53 35.73 10.34
C HIS A 9 -6.02 35.50 10.32
N LEU A 10 -5.36 36.20 9.39
CA LEU A 10 -3.94 36.54 9.43
C LEU A 10 -3.77 37.71 10.41
N HIS A 11 -2.97 37.54 11.46
CA HIS A 11 -2.43 38.68 12.22
C HIS A 11 -1.01 38.98 11.74
N ALA A 12 -0.87 40.09 11.03
CA ALA A 12 0.41 40.75 10.79
C ALA A 12 0.76 41.63 12.01
N VAL A 13 1.98 41.50 12.53
CA VAL A 13 2.59 42.50 13.41
C VAL A 13 3.91 42.93 12.80
N LYS A 14 3.99 44.21 12.42
CA LYS A 14 5.22 44.92 12.03
C LYS A 14 6.04 45.22 13.29
N GLY A 15 7.33 44.85 13.28
CA GLY A 15 8.30 45.25 14.31
C GLY A 15 9.72 45.27 13.72
N LYS A 16 10.40 46.40 13.90
CA LYS A 16 11.69 46.76 13.28
C LYS A 16 12.83 45.77 13.59
N ALA A 17 13.73 45.63 12.62
CA ALA A 17 14.96 44.86 12.68
C ALA A 17 15.90 45.33 13.80
N LEU A 18 16.39 44.38 14.60
CA LEU A 18 17.66 44.48 15.30
C LEU A 18 18.48 43.24 14.94
N PHE A 19 19.60 43.44 14.25
CA PHE A 19 20.55 42.38 13.90
C PHE A 19 21.28 41.93 15.17
N LEU A 20 21.03 40.69 15.60
CA LEU A 20 21.89 39.95 16.52
C LEU A 20 22.09 38.55 15.97
N LYS A 21 23.30 38.27 15.45
CA LYS A 21 23.76 36.94 15.08
C LYS A 21 23.67 36.03 16.31
N ARG A 22 22.71 35.10 16.32
CA ARG A 22 22.75 33.91 17.16
C ARG A 22 22.31 32.70 16.34
N VAL A 23 23.28 31.83 16.09
CA VAL A 23 23.09 30.46 15.60
C VAL A 23 22.26 29.73 16.65
N ILE A 24 21.05 29.32 16.30
CA ILE A 24 20.23 28.41 17.12
C ILE A 24 19.68 27.34 16.19
N THR A 25 20.30 26.15 16.25
CA THR A 25 19.73 24.88 15.83
C THR A 25 18.51 24.58 16.72
N ARG A 26 17.31 24.52 16.15
CA ARG A 26 16.11 24.00 16.83
C ARG A 26 15.70 22.67 16.21
N ASN A 27 16.04 21.60 16.92
CA ASN A 27 15.30 20.34 16.87
C ASN A 27 13.95 20.56 17.58
N CYS A 28 12.84 20.44 16.87
CA CYS A 28 11.53 20.29 17.49
C CYS A 28 11.24 18.80 17.67
N GLN A 29 11.49 18.29 18.87
CA GLN A 29 10.99 17.00 19.33
C GLN A 29 9.54 17.16 19.77
N PHE A 30 8.63 16.36 19.20
CA PHE A 30 7.32 16.08 19.79
C PHE A 30 7.54 15.11 20.96
N GLN A 31 7.26 15.55 22.18
CA GLN A 31 7.16 14.68 23.35
C GLN A 31 5.70 14.24 23.51
N THR A 32 5.46 12.93 23.46
CA THR A 32 4.26 12.30 24.02
C THR A 32 4.52 11.99 25.49
N GLU A 33 3.60 12.38 26.37
CA GLU A 33 3.63 12.07 27.79
C GLU A 33 3.63 10.55 28.04
N GLY A 34 4.43 10.10 29.01
CA GLY A 34 4.40 8.72 29.51
C GLY A 34 5.60 7.86 29.12
N SER A 35 6.81 8.23 29.51
CA SER A 35 7.96 7.31 29.58
C SER A 35 9.02 7.86 30.54
N VAL A 36 9.14 7.26 31.73
CA VAL A 36 10.24 7.57 32.66
C VAL A 36 11.52 6.94 32.10
N VAL A 37 12.40 7.76 31.51
CA VAL A 37 13.74 7.35 31.07
C VAL A 37 14.77 7.92 32.05
N ASN A 38 15.42 7.04 32.82
CA ASN A 38 16.54 7.40 33.68
C ASN A 38 17.77 7.74 32.82
N TYR A 39 18.14 9.02 32.75
CA TYR A 39 19.39 9.45 32.13
C TYR A 39 20.54 9.39 33.14
N LYS A 40 21.48 8.45 32.96
CA LYS A 40 22.82 8.54 33.57
C LYS A 40 23.64 9.59 32.80
N LYS A 41 23.92 10.74 33.42
CA LYS A 41 24.88 11.73 32.91
C LYS A 41 26.29 11.17 33.00
N ILE A 42 27.00 11.06 31.87
CA ILE A 42 28.44 10.80 31.84
C ILE A 42 29.13 12.15 31.55
N PHE A 43 29.91 12.65 32.51
CA PHE A 43 30.79 13.80 32.32
C PHE A 43 32.11 13.31 31.73
N CYS A 44 32.51 13.86 30.58
CA CYS A 44 33.84 13.63 30.01
C CYS A 44 34.75 14.81 30.40
N LYS A 45 35.71 14.60 31.30
CA LYS A 45 36.74 15.61 31.64
C LYS A 45 37.76 15.67 30.51
N HIS A 46 37.90 16.84 29.87
CA HIS A 46 39.08 17.19 29.08
C HIS A 46 40.28 17.38 30.02
N VAL A 47 41.41 16.74 29.74
CA VAL A 47 42.70 17.08 30.34
C VAL A 47 43.69 17.42 29.23
N ARG A 48 44.30 18.61 29.32
CA ARG A 48 45.40 19.10 28.50
C ARG A 48 46.68 19.17 29.34
N ASN A 49 47.80 18.95 28.62
CA ASN A 49 49.17 19.46 28.80
C ASN A 49 50.25 18.59 29.47
N ALA A 50 51.21 18.18 28.62
CA ALA A 50 52.65 18.52 28.58
C ALA A 50 53.52 18.55 29.85
N GLY A 51 54.64 17.81 29.79
CA GLY A 51 55.97 18.29 30.23
C GLY A 51 56.63 17.66 31.47
N ASN A 52 57.58 16.73 31.24
CA ASN A 52 58.76 16.31 32.04
C ASN A 52 58.71 16.24 33.58
N SER A 53 58.97 15.05 34.15
CA SER A 53 60.31 14.64 34.66
C SER A 53 60.26 13.36 35.51
N LEU A 54 61.27 12.51 35.32
CA LEU A 54 61.88 11.54 36.26
C LEU A 54 61.01 10.46 36.93
N GLY A 55 61.22 9.23 36.43
CA GLY A 55 61.53 8.05 37.24
C GLY A 55 60.40 7.45 38.07
N TYR A 56 59.82 6.34 37.60
CA TYR A 56 59.54 5.15 38.40
C TYR A 56 59.17 4.01 37.44
N THR A 57 60.00 2.96 37.41
CA THR A 57 59.67 1.67 36.81
C THR A 57 58.60 1.01 37.68
N GLY A 58 57.36 1.01 37.20
CA GLY A 58 56.27 0.21 37.72
C GLY A 58 55.47 -0.33 36.55
N GLU A 59 55.41 -1.65 36.42
CA GLU A 59 54.61 -2.36 35.43
C GLU A 59 53.13 -1.94 35.55
N LEU A 60 52.66 -1.10 34.63
CA LEU A 60 51.24 -0.91 34.35
C LEU A 60 50.86 -1.92 33.25
N GLN A 61 50.71 -3.18 33.64
CA GLN A 61 49.90 -4.15 32.91
C GLN A 61 48.47 -4.10 33.50
N THR A 62 47.56 -3.35 32.87
CA THR A 62 46.62 -3.79 31.82
C THR A 62 45.20 -4.13 32.30
N GLU A 63 44.58 -3.31 33.18
CA GLU A 63 43.11 -3.30 33.33
C GLU A 63 42.41 -2.46 32.24
N ASP A 64 43.04 -1.37 31.77
CA ASP A 64 42.50 -0.51 30.70
C ASP A 64 42.37 -1.24 29.35
N THR A 65 43.28 -2.17 29.06
CA THR A 65 43.21 -3.02 27.85
C THR A 65 42.02 -3.96 27.86
N LYS A 66 41.53 -4.42 29.02
CA LYS A 66 40.39 -5.35 29.03
C LYS A 66 39.09 -4.64 28.65
N TYR A 67 38.89 -3.41 29.13
CA TYR A 67 37.76 -2.57 28.74
C TYR A 67 37.85 -2.07 27.28
N LEU A 68 39.07 -1.78 26.80
CA LEU A 68 39.30 -1.45 25.39
C LEU A 68 39.07 -2.66 24.47
N LEU A 69 39.54 -3.85 24.83
CA LEU A 69 39.33 -5.09 24.07
C LEU A 69 37.86 -5.53 24.07
N ASP A 70 37.14 -5.38 25.19
CA ASP A 70 35.71 -5.64 25.25
C ASP A 70 34.91 -4.60 24.45
N GLY A 71 35.29 -3.32 24.50
CA GLY A 71 34.74 -2.26 23.67
C GLY A 71 35.00 -2.46 22.17
N GLU A 72 36.21 -2.88 21.80
CA GLU A 72 36.60 -3.24 20.43
C GLU A 72 35.84 -4.47 19.95
N ASN A 73 35.68 -5.51 20.76
CA ASN A 73 34.89 -6.69 20.41
C ASN A 73 33.40 -6.38 20.22
N ILE A 74 32.82 -5.51 21.05
CA ILE A 74 31.45 -5.02 20.89
C ILE A 74 31.32 -4.19 19.60
N GLN A 75 32.28 -3.31 19.32
CA GLN A 75 32.28 -2.47 18.13
C GLN A 75 32.46 -3.28 16.84
N VAL A 76 33.35 -4.28 16.84
CA VAL A 76 33.55 -5.22 15.74
C VAL A 76 32.29 -6.04 15.50
N THR A 77 31.64 -6.52 16.55
CA THR A 77 30.39 -7.28 16.46
C THR A 77 29.25 -6.42 15.91
N ARG A 78 29.12 -5.17 16.37
CA ARG A 78 28.14 -4.20 15.87
C ARG A 78 28.38 -3.86 14.39
N THR A 79 29.64 -3.73 13.99
CA THR A 79 30.04 -3.46 12.60
C THR A 79 29.70 -4.65 11.69
N LYS A 80 30.02 -5.88 12.11
CA LYS A 80 29.64 -7.11 11.38
C LYS A 80 28.12 -7.23 11.23
N LYS A 81 27.36 -6.98 12.29
CA LYS A 81 25.88 -6.99 12.26
C LYS A 81 25.33 -5.92 11.31
N THR A 82 25.89 -4.72 11.35
CA THR A 82 25.48 -3.61 10.46
C THR A 82 25.73 -3.98 9.00
N ARG A 83 26.91 -4.49 8.67
CA ARG A 83 27.23 -4.95 7.31
C ARG A 83 26.23 -6.00 6.83
N LYS A 84 25.93 -7.01 7.66
CA LYS A 84 24.95 -8.05 7.31
C LYS A 84 23.54 -7.49 7.04
N LEU A 85 23.12 -6.48 7.81
CA LEU A 85 21.82 -5.82 7.59
C LEU A 85 21.83 -4.95 6.33
N VAL A 86 22.94 -4.27 6.04
CA VAL A 86 23.12 -3.49 4.80
C VAL A 86 23.02 -4.40 3.59
N GLU A 87 23.78 -5.50 3.55
CA GLU A 87 23.69 -6.47 2.43
C GLU A 87 22.28 -7.02 2.26
N LYS A 88 21.60 -7.37 3.36
CA LYS A 88 20.21 -7.83 3.29
C LYS A 88 19.27 -6.78 2.70
N ILE A 89 19.44 -5.50 3.05
CA ILE A 89 18.64 -4.41 2.47
C ILE A 89 18.97 -4.28 0.98
N LYS A 90 20.25 -4.32 0.58
CA LYS A 90 20.67 -4.29 -0.83
C LYS A 90 20.00 -5.41 -1.64
N ASP A 91 20.02 -6.63 -1.13
CA ASP A 91 19.34 -7.78 -1.75
C ASP A 91 17.82 -7.52 -1.91
N MET A 92 17.19 -6.92 -0.90
CA MET A 92 15.77 -6.54 -0.97
C MET A 92 15.50 -5.44 -2.00
N LEU A 93 16.39 -4.45 -2.12
CA LEU A 93 16.26 -3.38 -3.12
C LEU A 93 16.42 -3.93 -4.54
N ASN A 94 17.41 -4.80 -4.75
CA ASN A 94 17.73 -5.38 -6.05
C ASN A 94 16.66 -6.37 -6.55
N ASP A 95 15.92 -7.04 -5.66
CA ASP A 95 14.86 -7.98 -6.04
C ASP A 95 13.43 -7.37 -5.98
N MET A 96 13.28 -6.04 -6.04
CA MET A 96 11.95 -5.41 -6.06
C MET A 96 11.13 -5.76 -7.31
N LYS A 97 11.77 -5.89 -8.48
CA LYS A 97 11.11 -6.20 -9.78
C LYS A 97 9.86 -5.32 -10.00
N ASP A 98 8.68 -5.94 -10.05
CA ASP A 98 7.36 -5.31 -10.28
C ASP A 98 6.67 -4.81 -8.98
N GLY A 99 7.41 -4.81 -7.87
CA GLY A 99 6.85 -4.60 -6.54
C GLY A 99 6.47 -5.91 -5.84
N ARG A 100 6.36 -5.82 -4.52
CA ARG A 100 5.94 -6.90 -3.61
C ARG A 100 4.81 -6.38 -2.74
N SER A 101 3.70 -7.10 -2.73
CA SER A 101 2.50 -6.80 -1.95
C SER A 101 1.99 -8.10 -1.32
N SER A 102 1.25 -8.00 -0.22
CA SER A 102 0.51 -9.15 0.32
C SER A 102 -0.60 -9.57 -0.65
N VAL A 103 -1.01 -10.83 -0.54
CA VAL A 103 -2.17 -11.36 -1.27
C VAL A 103 -3.45 -10.77 -0.67
N SER A 104 -4.39 -10.40 -1.53
CA SER A 104 -5.73 -9.95 -1.20
C SER A 104 -6.71 -11.12 -1.40
N PRO A 105 -7.33 -11.66 -0.34
CA PRO A 105 -8.36 -12.69 -0.47
C PRO A 105 -9.53 -12.23 -1.37
N TYR A 106 -9.92 -10.95 -1.28
CA TYR A 106 -10.97 -10.36 -2.10
C TYR A 106 -10.66 -10.48 -3.60
N ASP A 107 -9.48 -10.03 -4.04
CA ASP A 107 -9.09 -10.09 -5.44
C ASP A 107 -8.87 -11.53 -5.91
N THR A 108 -8.27 -12.36 -5.05
CA THR A 108 -8.08 -13.80 -5.32
C THR A 108 -9.42 -14.49 -5.55
N ALA A 109 -10.45 -14.14 -4.78
CA ALA A 109 -11.82 -14.64 -4.96
C ALA A 109 -12.43 -14.21 -6.29
N TRP A 110 -12.25 -12.96 -6.72
CA TRP A 110 -12.71 -12.51 -8.04
C TRP A 110 -12.06 -13.26 -9.19
N VAL A 111 -10.75 -13.54 -9.10
CA VAL A 111 -10.06 -14.38 -10.10
C VAL A 111 -10.57 -15.82 -10.06
N ALA A 112 -10.84 -16.36 -8.87
CA ALA A 112 -11.39 -17.71 -8.71
C ALA A 112 -12.78 -17.86 -9.33
N LEU A 113 -13.57 -16.80 -9.47
CA LEU A 113 -14.91 -16.83 -10.09
C LEU A 113 -14.89 -17.03 -11.61
N ILE A 114 -13.74 -16.84 -12.26
CA ILE A 114 -13.62 -16.95 -13.71
C ILE A 114 -13.81 -18.41 -14.13
N LYS A 115 -14.79 -18.66 -15.00
CA LYS A 115 -15.03 -19.99 -15.61
C LYS A 115 -13.98 -20.30 -16.66
N ASP A 116 -13.66 -21.58 -16.83
CA ASP A 116 -12.75 -22.07 -17.87
C ASP A 116 -13.23 -21.64 -19.27
N ILE A 117 -12.33 -21.02 -20.03
CA ILE A 117 -12.60 -20.53 -21.39
C ILE A 117 -12.92 -21.65 -22.38
N ASN A 118 -12.53 -22.88 -22.07
CA ASN A 118 -12.80 -24.05 -22.92
C ASN A 118 -14.19 -24.66 -22.63
N GLY A 119 -14.98 -24.05 -21.76
CA GLY A 119 -16.36 -24.45 -21.48
C GLY A 119 -16.52 -25.57 -20.47
N SER A 120 -15.48 -25.90 -19.69
CA SER A 120 -15.68 -26.79 -18.54
C SER A 120 -16.36 -26.07 -17.37
N ASP A 121 -17.15 -26.80 -16.58
CA ASP A 121 -17.76 -26.29 -15.35
C ASP A 121 -16.74 -26.24 -14.19
N ARG A 122 -15.56 -25.67 -14.46
CA ARG A 122 -14.45 -25.54 -13.51
C ARG A 122 -13.85 -24.13 -13.55
N PRO A 123 -13.17 -23.69 -12.48
CA PRO A 123 -12.48 -22.41 -12.50
C PRO A 123 -11.33 -22.41 -13.51
N GLN A 124 -11.17 -21.32 -14.23
CA GLN A 124 -10.02 -21.04 -15.10
C GLN A 124 -8.71 -21.03 -14.29
N PHE A 125 -8.79 -20.64 -13.02
CA PHE A 125 -7.67 -20.53 -12.09
C PHE A 125 -7.93 -21.38 -10.83
N PRO A 126 -7.80 -22.72 -10.91
CA PRO A 126 -8.08 -23.60 -9.77
C PRO A 126 -7.15 -23.31 -8.58
N SER A 127 -5.92 -22.86 -8.82
CA SER A 127 -4.98 -22.47 -7.76
C SER A 127 -5.47 -21.28 -6.92
N CYS A 128 -6.31 -20.40 -7.45
CA CYS A 128 -6.93 -19.33 -6.67
C CYS A 128 -7.95 -19.88 -5.67
N LEU A 129 -8.74 -20.88 -6.09
CA LEU A 129 -9.69 -21.54 -5.21
C LEU A 129 -8.96 -22.33 -4.11
N GLU A 130 -7.87 -23.03 -4.45
CA GLU A 130 -7.00 -23.71 -3.48
C GLU A 130 -6.44 -22.72 -2.46
N TRP A 131 -5.91 -21.58 -2.92
CA TRP A 131 -5.37 -20.54 -2.03
C TRP A 131 -6.43 -20.06 -1.03
N ILE A 132 -7.67 -19.82 -1.47
CA ILE A 132 -8.77 -19.43 -0.59
C ILE A 132 -9.05 -20.50 0.47
N ILE A 133 -9.06 -21.77 0.07
CA ILE A 133 -9.27 -22.90 0.99
C ILE A 133 -8.16 -22.93 2.05
N GLU A 134 -6.90 -22.78 1.67
CA GLU A 134 -5.76 -22.91 2.57
C GLU A 134 -5.58 -21.72 3.52
N ASN A 135 -6.11 -20.53 3.19
CA ASN A 135 -5.80 -19.28 3.89
C ASN A 135 -6.97 -18.69 4.71
N GLN A 136 -7.95 -19.51 5.09
CA GLN A 136 -8.98 -19.09 6.05
C GLN A 136 -8.39 -18.95 7.46
N HIS A 137 -8.68 -17.85 8.15
CA HIS A 137 -8.32 -17.68 9.55
C HIS A 137 -9.11 -18.62 10.48
N SER A 138 -8.60 -18.83 11.69
CA SER A 138 -9.24 -19.70 12.69
C SER A 138 -10.64 -19.22 13.13
N ASP A 139 -10.91 -17.91 13.02
CA ASP A 139 -12.23 -17.30 13.32
C ASP A 139 -13.24 -17.44 12.16
N GLY A 140 -12.84 -18.08 11.06
CA GLY A 140 -13.66 -18.26 9.86
C GLY A 140 -13.56 -17.12 8.85
N SER A 141 -12.85 -16.03 9.17
CA SER A 141 -12.67 -14.89 8.26
C SER A 141 -11.52 -15.08 7.26
N TRP A 142 -11.48 -14.19 6.27
CA TRP A 142 -10.29 -13.89 5.47
C TRP A 142 -9.97 -12.40 5.58
N GLY A 143 -8.71 -12.02 5.41
CA GLY A 143 -8.27 -10.62 5.37
C GLY A 143 -6.83 -10.46 5.88
N GLU A 144 -6.47 -9.25 6.30
CA GLU A 144 -5.15 -8.99 6.86
C GLU A 144 -4.96 -9.72 8.21
N GLN A 145 -3.84 -10.44 8.33
CA GLN A 145 -3.53 -11.30 9.48
C GLN A 145 -3.17 -10.48 10.71
N PHE A 146 -2.39 -9.40 10.55
CA PHE A 146 -1.80 -8.68 11.68
C PHE A 146 -2.68 -7.55 12.22
N VAL A 147 -3.59 -7.01 11.40
CA VAL A 147 -4.42 -5.87 11.75
C VAL A 147 -5.88 -6.21 11.49
N PHE A 148 -6.71 -6.16 12.53
CA PHE A 148 -8.15 -6.33 12.37
C PHE A 148 -8.79 -5.01 11.93
N CYS A 149 -9.36 -5.00 10.73
CA CYS A 149 -10.27 -3.96 10.27
C CYS A 149 -11.59 -4.59 9.85
N ILE A 150 -12.72 -4.10 10.38
CA ILE A 150 -14.03 -4.71 10.10
C ILE A 150 -14.43 -4.63 8.63
N TYR A 151 -14.09 -3.53 7.95
CA TYR A 151 -14.34 -3.35 6.52
C TYR A 151 -13.53 -4.35 5.68
N ASP A 152 -12.24 -4.53 6.02
CA ASP A 152 -11.37 -5.52 5.39
C ASP A 152 -11.91 -6.95 5.61
N ARG A 153 -12.15 -7.34 6.86
CA ARG A 153 -12.55 -8.72 7.20
C ARG A 153 -13.87 -9.11 6.55
N LEU A 154 -14.88 -8.24 6.58
CA LEU A 154 -16.17 -8.57 5.98
C LEU A 154 -16.13 -8.61 4.45
N LEU A 155 -15.40 -7.68 3.81
CA LEU A 155 -15.27 -7.66 2.36
C LEU A 155 -14.56 -8.92 1.83
N ASN A 156 -13.39 -9.25 2.41
CA ASN A 156 -12.62 -10.43 2.05
C ASN A 156 -13.40 -11.73 2.32
N THR A 157 -14.01 -11.85 3.50
CA THR A 157 -14.76 -13.06 3.87
C THR A 157 -15.96 -13.29 2.96
N LEU A 158 -16.72 -12.23 2.65
CA LEU A 158 -17.86 -12.33 1.74
C LEU A 158 -17.42 -12.79 0.34
N ALA A 159 -16.30 -12.27 -0.18
CA ALA A 159 -15.82 -12.63 -1.50
C ALA A 159 -15.37 -14.09 -1.58
N CYS A 160 -14.61 -14.54 -0.58
CA CYS A 160 -14.19 -15.94 -0.47
C CYS A 160 -15.40 -16.89 -0.34
N VAL A 161 -16.40 -16.52 0.46
CA VAL A 161 -17.63 -17.32 0.61
C VAL A 161 -18.39 -17.39 -0.72
N VAL A 162 -18.53 -16.29 -1.45
CA VAL A 162 -19.14 -16.27 -2.79
C VAL A 162 -18.39 -17.18 -3.76
N ALA A 163 -17.06 -17.12 -3.79
CA ALA A 163 -16.24 -17.98 -4.66
C ALA A 163 -16.40 -19.47 -4.32
N LEU A 164 -16.30 -19.83 -3.03
CA LEU A 164 -16.46 -21.22 -2.58
C LEU A 164 -17.87 -21.76 -2.85
N THR A 165 -18.91 -20.94 -2.69
CA THR A 165 -20.30 -21.31 -2.98
C THR A 165 -20.52 -21.52 -4.48
N THR A 166 -19.97 -20.64 -5.32
CA THR A 166 -20.09 -20.72 -6.79
C THR A 166 -19.58 -22.07 -7.32
N TRP A 167 -18.48 -22.57 -6.76
CA TRP A 167 -17.88 -23.85 -7.15
C TRP A 167 -18.32 -25.04 -6.28
N ASN A 168 -19.32 -24.86 -5.42
CA ASN A 168 -19.80 -25.84 -4.44
C ASN A 168 -18.66 -26.56 -3.70
N THR A 169 -17.59 -25.85 -3.35
CA THR A 169 -16.37 -26.42 -2.75
C THR A 169 -16.31 -26.18 -1.23
N THR A 170 -15.85 -27.18 -0.48
CA THR A 170 -15.56 -27.17 0.97
C THR A 170 -16.66 -26.54 1.85
N PRO A 171 -17.79 -27.24 2.09
CA PRO A 171 -18.93 -26.73 2.86
C PRO A 171 -18.57 -26.22 4.26
N GLU A 172 -17.61 -26.86 4.94
CA GLU A 172 -17.16 -26.45 6.28
C GLU A 172 -16.63 -25.01 6.30
N LYS A 173 -15.75 -24.67 5.36
CA LYS A 173 -15.14 -23.33 5.27
C LYS A 173 -16.16 -22.27 4.89
N ARG A 174 -17.09 -22.62 3.98
CA ARG A 174 -18.24 -21.76 3.64
C ARG A 174 -19.07 -21.43 4.87
N ASN A 175 -19.47 -22.45 5.62
CA ASN A 175 -20.32 -22.29 6.80
C ASN A 175 -19.61 -21.46 7.89
N LYS A 176 -18.32 -21.66 8.11
CA LYS A 176 -17.51 -20.83 9.03
C LYS A 176 -17.44 -19.37 8.58
N GLY A 177 -17.23 -19.11 7.29
CA GLY A 177 -17.21 -17.75 6.75
C GLY A 177 -18.57 -17.05 6.84
N VAL A 178 -19.65 -17.76 6.54
CA VAL A 178 -21.02 -17.27 6.70
C VAL A 178 -21.31 -16.95 8.17
N LEU A 179 -20.94 -17.83 9.10
CA LEU A 179 -21.10 -17.60 10.53
C LEU A 179 -20.34 -16.34 10.97
N PHE A 180 -19.08 -16.19 10.55
CA PHE A 180 -18.31 -14.98 10.84
C PHE A 180 -19.02 -13.72 10.35
N ILE A 181 -19.55 -13.72 9.11
CA ILE A 181 -20.29 -12.57 8.57
C ILE A 181 -21.50 -12.25 9.45
N LYS A 182 -22.33 -13.26 9.80
CA LYS A 182 -23.52 -13.07 10.64
C LYS A 182 -23.19 -12.44 11.99
N GLU A 183 -22.13 -12.91 12.65
CA GLU A 183 -21.72 -12.44 13.98
C GLU A 183 -21.09 -11.05 13.96
N ASN A 184 -20.52 -10.63 12.82
CA ASN A 184 -19.69 -9.43 12.74
C ASN A 184 -20.30 -8.30 11.90
N ILE A 185 -21.35 -8.53 11.10
CA ILE A 185 -21.90 -7.51 10.20
C ILE A 185 -22.34 -6.24 10.93
N CYS A 186 -22.92 -6.36 12.12
CA CYS A 186 -23.39 -5.22 12.92
C CYS A 186 -22.22 -4.32 13.39
N LYS A 187 -21.00 -4.86 13.45
CA LYS A 187 -19.80 -4.10 13.85
C LYS A 187 -19.42 -3.04 12.81
N LEU A 188 -19.94 -3.09 11.59
CA LEU A 188 -19.81 -2.01 10.59
C LEU A 188 -20.33 -0.67 11.12
N GLU A 189 -21.36 -0.67 11.98
CA GLU A 189 -21.91 0.57 12.57
C GLU A 189 -20.91 1.31 13.46
N ARG A 190 -19.94 0.58 14.04
CA ARG A 190 -18.91 1.11 14.94
C ARG A 190 -17.53 1.13 14.29
N GLY A 191 -17.43 0.76 13.02
CA GLY A 191 -16.15 0.73 12.30
C GLY A 191 -15.64 2.15 12.06
N ASN A 192 -14.36 2.40 12.34
CA ASN A 192 -13.74 3.68 12.00
C ASN A 192 -13.77 3.89 10.48
N VAL A 193 -14.55 4.87 10.02
CA VAL A 193 -14.75 5.18 8.59
C VAL A 193 -13.44 5.58 7.91
N GLU A 194 -12.45 6.11 8.64
CA GLU A 194 -11.12 6.41 8.09
C GLU A 194 -10.37 5.15 7.64
N ASN A 195 -10.71 3.99 8.20
CA ASN A 195 -10.11 2.70 7.86
C ASN A 195 -10.94 1.92 6.83
N MET A 196 -12.01 2.52 6.28
CA MET A 196 -12.84 1.88 5.27
C MET A 196 -12.02 1.65 4.00
N THR A 197 -12.09 0.44 3.45
CA THR A 197 -11.32 0.08 2.26
C THR A 197 -11.80 0.87 1.04
N CYS A 198 -10.89 1.09 0.09
CA CYS A 198 -11.19 1.79 -1.15
C CYS A 198 -12.38 1.15 -1.86
N GLY A 199 -13.35 1.96 -2.29
CA GLY A 199 -14.52 1.47 -3.01
C GLY A 199 -15.53 0.65 -2.19
N PHE A 200 -15.33 0.44 -0.87
CA PHE A 200 -16.17 -0.46 -0.04
C PHE A 200 -17.68 -0.25 -0.23
N GLU A 201 -18.14 1.01 -0.19
CA GLU A 201 -19.57 1.34 -0.31
C GLU A 201 -20.15 1.09 -1.72
N ILE A 202 -19.32 0.75 -2.71
CA ILE A 202 -19.73 0.37 -4.05
C ILE A 202 -19.63 -1.15 -4.20
N VAL A 203 -18.46 -1.71 -3.86
CA VAL A 203 -18.14 -3.12 -4.13
C VAL A 203 -18.80 -4.08 -3.13
N PHE A 204 -18.95 -3.67 -1.86
CA PHE A 204 -19.52 -4.55 -0.83
C PHE A 204 -21.01 -4.81 -1.07
N PRO A 205 -21.86 -3.81 -1.39
CA PRO A 205 -23.25 -4.10 -1.78
C PRO A 205 -23.39 -4.88 -3.08
N ALA A 206 -22.54 -4.65 -4.09
CA ALA A 206 -22.58 -5.44 -5.33
C ALA A 206 -22.27 -6.93 -5.05
N LEU A 207 -21.36 -7.19 -4.11
CA LEU A 207 -21.03 -8.53 -3.67
C LEU A 207 -22.14 -9.16 -2.80
N LEU A 208 -22.84 -8.36 -1.99
CA LEU A 208 -24.05 -8.81 -1.28
C LEU A 208 -25.14 -9.23 -2.25
N ASP A 209 -25.35 -8.47 -3.33
CA ASP A 209 -26.30 -8.83 -4.38
C ASP A 209 -25.92 -10.19 -4.98
N LYS A 210 -24.64 -10.42 -5.33
CA LYS A 210 -24.16 -11.74 -5.80
C LYS A 210 -24.39 -12.86 -4.78
N ALA A 211 -24.09 -12.61 -3.50
CA ALA A 211 -24.30 -13.59 -2.43
C ALA A 211 -25.79 -13.96 -2.29
N GLN A 212 -26.69 -12.99 -2.45
CA GLN A 212 -28.12 -13.21 -2.39
C GLN A 212 -28.62 -14.08 -3.56
N HIS A 213 -28.10 -13.87 -4.77
CA HIS A 213 -28.43 -14.71 -5.93
C HIS A 213 -27.92 -16.16 -5.80
N LEU A 214 -26.96 -16.41 -4.91
CA LEU A 214 -26.42 -17.73 -4.59
C LEU A 214 -27.06 -18.36 -3.34
N ASP A 215 -28.16 -17.77 -2.84
CA ASP A 215 -28.88 -18.22 -1.63
C ASP A 215 -27.99 -18.33 -0.37
N ILE A 216 -26.96 -17.48 -0.29
CA ILE A 216 -26.07 -17.45 0.89
C ILE A 216 -26.81 -16.73 2.02
N ASP A 217 -27.02 -17.45 3.13
CA ASP A 217 -27.77 -16.94 4.29
C ASP A 217 -26.98 -15.86 5.04
N ILE A 218 -27.28 -14.60 4.75
CA ILE A 218 -26.73 -13.39 5.38
C ILE A 218 -27.92 -12.55 5.89
N PRO A 219 -27.77 -11.79 6.99
CA PRO A 219 -28.81 -10.90 7.48
C PRO A 219 -28.99 -9.65 6.58
N TYR A 220 -29.43 -9.84 5.33
CA TYR A 220 -29.62 -8.77 4.32
C TYR A 220 -30.54 -7.63 4.80
N ASN A 221 -31.45 -7.92 5.73
CA ASN A 221 -32.36 -6.95 6.32
C ASN A 221 -31.76 -6.10 7.44
N ALA A 222 -30.50 -6.33 7.83
CA ALA A 222 -29.83 -5.57 8.88
C ALA A 222 -29.80 -4.07 8.54
N PRO A 223 -30.12 -3.16 9.49
CA PRO A 223 -30.13 -1.72 9.24
C PRO A 223 -28.84 -1.17 8.64
N VAL A 224 -27.69 -1.67 9.10
CA VAL A 224 -26.37 -1.27 8.58
C VAL A 224 -26.20 -1.57 7.09
N LEU A 225 -26.71 -2.70 6.61
CA LEU A 225 -26.62 -3.07 5.19
C LEU A 225 -27.52 -2.19 4.34
N LYS A 226 -28.75 -1.93 4.80
CA LYS A 226 -29.67 -1.00 4.13
C LYS A 226 -29.06 0.39 3.98
N ASN A 227 -28.37 0.87 5.01
CA ASN A 227 -27.67 2.16 4.97
C ASN A 227 -26.54 2.16 3.93
N ILE A 228 -25.69 1.13 3.90
CA ILE A 228 -24.60 1.04 2.92
C ILE A 228 -25.16 0.97 1.49
N CYS A 229 -26.22 0.19 1.24
CA CYS A 229 -26.88 0.16 -0.07
C CYS A 229 -27.45 1.54 -0.47
N ALA A 230 -28.09 2.25 0.46
CA ALA A 230 -28.56 3.61 0.19
C ALA A 230 -27.41 4.57 -0.14
N ARG A 231 -26.26 4.44 0.54
CA ARG A 231 -25.04 5.21 0.23
C ARG A 231 -24.48 4.86 -1.14
N ARG A 232 -24.47 3.58 -1.54
CA ARG A 232 -24.13 3.16 -2.91
C ARG A 232 -24.99 3.90 -3.93
N ASP A 233 -26.31 3.84 -3.78
CA ASP A 233 -27.24 4.42 -4.75
C ASP A 233 -27.07 5.93 -4.88
N MET A 234 -26.84 6.62 -3.76
CA MET A 234 -26.51 8.05 -3.76
C MET A 234 -25.19 8.35 -4.48
N LYS A 235 -24.15 7.52 -4.29
CA LYS A 235 -22.86 7.67 -4.96
C LYS A 235 -22.96 7.41 -6.45
N LEU A 236 -23.62 6.32 -6.86
CA LEU A 236 -23.80 5.98 -8.27
C LEU A 236 -24.56 7.07 -9.05
N LYS A 237 -25.57 7.71 -8.43
CA LYS A 237 -26.28 8.85 -9.03
C LYS A 237 -25.39 10.07 -9.28
N ARG A 238 -24.31 10.23 -8.53
CA ARG A 238 -23.35 11.35 -8.69
C ARG A 238 -22.26 11.05 -9.70
N ILE A 239 -22.08 9.79 -10.08
CA ILE A 239 -21.05 9.39 -11.03
C ILE A 239 -21.55 9.71 -12.45
N PRO A 240 -20.89 10.64 -13.17
CA PRO A 240 -21.26 10.93 -14.54
C PRO A 240 -20.92 9.74 -15.42
N LYS A 241 -21.93 8.94 -15.78
CA LYS A 241 -21.77 7.69 -16.54
C LYS A 241 -20.93 7.88 -17.79
N ASP A 242 -21.07 8.99 -18.49
CA ASP A 242 -20.31 9.24 -19.72
C ASP A 242 -18.79 9.43 -19.47
N VAL A 243 -18.41 10.05 -18.35
CA VAL A 243 -17.00 10.28 -17.98
C VAL A 243 -16.29 8.96 -17.70
N VAL A 244 -16.96 8.01 -17.03
CA VAL A 244 -16.42 6.67 -16.73
C VAL A 244 -15.96 5.94 -18.00
N HIS A 245 -16.62 6.22 -19.12
CA HIS A 245 -16.41 5.54 -20.40
C HIS A 245 -15.67 6.38 -21.45
N THR A 246 -15.16 7.56 -21.08
CA THR A 246 -14.41 8.44 -22.00
C THR A 246 -12.96 8.64 -21.60
N ILE A 247 -12.68 8.75 -20.31
CA ILE A 247 -11.32 9.01 -19.81
C ILE A 247 -10.96 8.05 -18.67
N PRO A 248 -9.67 7.72 -18.49
CA PRO A 248 -9.24 6.94 -17.32
C PRO A 248 -9.56 7.70 -16.04
N THR A 249 -10.28 7.06 -15.12
CA THR A 249 -10.57 7.57 -13.79
C THR A 249 -10.33 6.48 -12.75
N THR A 250 -10.27 6.86 -11.48
CA THR A 250 -10.13 5.91 -10.36
C THR A 250 -11.27 4.89 -10.29
N LEU A 251 -12.39 5.12 -10.98
CA LEU A 251 -13.51 4.18 -11.03
C LEU A 251 -13.16 2.89 -11.81
N LEU A 252 -12.17 2.95 -12.71
CA LEU A 252 -11.62 1.75 -13.35
C LEU A 252 -11.00 0.76 -12.34
N PHE A 253 -10.68 1.22 -11.13
CA PHE A 253 -10.14 0.36 -10.08
C PHE A 253 -11.19 -0.57 -9.44
N SER A 254 -12.48 -0.28 -9.62
CA SER A 254 -13.58 -0.95 -8.91
C SER A 254 -14.78 -1.26 -9.82
N LEU A 255 -14.53 -1.63 -11.08
CA LEU A 255 -15.59 -1.89 -12.06
C LEU A 255 -16.55 -2.99 -11.62
N GLU A 256 -16.07 -3.96 -10.82
CA GLU A 256 -16.84 -5.07 -10.26
C GLU A 256 -17.96 -4.65 -9.30
N GLY A 257 -17.94 -3.39 -8.87
CA GLY A 257 -19.01 -2.78 -8.08
C GLY A 257 -20.12 -2.10 -8.90
N PHE A 258 -20.00 -2.05 -10.23
CA PHE A 258 -20.93 -1.35 -11.12
C PHE A 258 -21.80 -2.32 -11.94
N CYS A 259 -22.96 -1.81 -12.37
CA CYS A 259 -23.84 -2.44 -13.35
C CYS A 259 -23.98 -1.55 -14.59
N ASP A 260 -24.51 -2.11 -15.67
CA ASP A 260 -24.84 -1.41 -16.93
C ASP A 260 -23.65 -0.66 -17.55
N LEU A 261 -22.49 -1.31 -17.61
CA LEU A 261 -21.27 -0.77 -18.21
C LEU A 261 -21.23 -0.96 -19.73
N ASP A 262 -20.73 0.04 -20.46
CA ASP A 262 -20.42 -0.06 -21.89
C ASP A 262 -18.98 -0.57 -22.07
N TRP A 263 -18.85 -1.90 -22.15
CA TRP A 263 -17.56 -2.58 -22.30
C TRP A 263 -16.81 -2.20 -23.57
N LYS A 264 -17.51 -1.87 -24.66
CA LYS A 264 -16.86 -1.44 -25.91
C LYS A 264 -16.10 -0.12 -25.73
N ARG A 265 -16.61 0.76 -24.87
CA ARG A 265 -15.93 2.01 -24.50
C ARG A 265 -14.87 1.76 -23.45
N LEU A 266 -15.16 0.97 -22.41
CA LEU A 266 -14.20 0.69 -21.33
C LEU A 266 -12.93 -0.01 -21.82
N LEU A 267 -13.03 -0.96 -22.74
CA LEU A 267 -11.85 -1.66 -23.28
C LEU A 267 -10.85 -0.70 -23.97
N LYS A 268 -11.28 0.48 -24.41
CA LYS A 268 -10.37 1.52 -24.95
C LYS A 268 -9.54 2.21 -23.87
N LEU A 269 -9.94 2.09 -22.61
CA LEU A 269 -9.27 2.66 -21.43
C LEU A 269 -8.36 1.64 -20.72
N GLN A 270 -8.33 0.39 -21.19
CA GLN A 270 -7.47 -0.68 -20.68
C GLN A 270 -5.99 -0.25 -20.74
N MET A 271 -5.23 -0.61 -19.71
CA MET A 271 -3.78 -0.38 -19.69
C MET A 271 -3.07 -1.30 -20.67
N GLN A 272 -1.87 -0.92 -21.10
CA GLN A 272 -1.06 -1.69 -22.06
C GLN A 272 -0.76 -3.12 -21.60
N ASP A 273 -0.76 -3.35 -20.29
CA ASP A 273 -0.51 -4.66 -19.70
C ASP A 273 -1.77 -5.55 -19.63
N GLY A 274 -2.93 -5.04 -20.04
CA GLY A 274 -4.22 -5.74 -20.04
C GLY A 274 -5.09 -5.48 -18.81
N SER A 275 -4.60 -4.73 -17.82
CA SER A 275 -5.35 -4.43 -16.60
C SER A 275 -6.28 -3.24 -16.74
N PHE A 276 -7.25 -3.16 -15.84
CA PHE A 276 -8.00 -1.94 -15.54
C PHE A 276 -7.41 -1.28 -14.28
N LEU A 277 -6.63 -0.21 -14.50
CA LEU A 277 -5.94 0.57 -13.46
C LEU A 277 -5.22 -0.29 -12.42
N THR A 278 -4.46 -1.30 -12.87
CA THR A 278 -3.72 -2.26 -12.03
C THR A 278 -4.55 -3.09 -11.04
N SER A 279 -5.88 -2.95 -11.01
CA SER A 279 -6.78 -3.69 -10.12
C SER A 279 -7.06 -5.09 -10.65
N ILE A 280 -6.85 -6.11 -9.81
CA ILE A 280 -7.02 -7.51 -10.20
C ILE A 280 -8.51 -7.84 -10.23
N ALA A 281 -9.29 -7.48 -9.21
CA ALA A 281 -10.73 -7.72 -9.17
C ALA A 281 -11.46 -7.07 -10.35
N SER A 282 -11.15 -5.80 -10.64
CA SER A 282 -11.73 -5.07 -11.77
C SER A 282 -11.38 -5.72 -13.11
N THR A 283 -10.14 -6.19 -13.26
CA THR A 283 -9.70 -6.89 -14.48
C THR A 283 -10.33 -8.28 -14.62
N ALA A 284 -10.51 -9.00 -13.51
CA ALA A 284 -11.22 -10.28 -13.48
C ALA A 284 -12.69 -10.11 -13.87
N PHE A 285 -13.35 -9.08 -13.34
CA PHE A 285 -14.71 -8.74 -13.72
C PHE A 285 -14.83 -8.36 -15.20
N ALA A 286 -13.94 -7.50 -15.69
CA ALA A 286 -13.91 -7.15 -17.11
C ALA A 286 -13.71 -8.38 -18.01
N PHE A 287 -12.86 -9.33 -17.61
CA PHE A 287 -12.68 -10.57 -18.35
C PHE A 287 -13.98 -11.39 -18.41
N MET A 288 -14.67 -11.57 -17.29
CA MET A 288 -15.93 -12.34 -17.23
C MET A 288 -17.01 -11.76 -18.15
N GLU A 289 -17.00 -10.44 -18.35
CA GLU A 289 -18.01 -9.74 -19.14
C GLU A 289 -17.65 -9.64 -20.64
N THR A 290 -16.37 -9.79 -21.00
CA THR A 290 -15.88 -9.48 -22.36
C THR A 290 -15.12 -10.60 -23.04
N ASN A 291 -14.59 -11.57 -22.29
CA ASN A 291 -13.62 -12.56 -22.74
C ASN A 291 -12.34 -11.94 -23.35
N ASP A 292 -11.97 -10.71 -22.97
CA ASP A 292 -10.78 -10.04 -23.48
C ASP A 292 -9.48 -10.78 -23.11
N LEU A 293 -8.71 -11.16 -24.13
CA LEU A 293 -7.50 -11.95 -23.94
C LEU A 293 -6.35 -11.15 -23.29
N ASN A 294 -6.36 -9.82 -23.33
CA ASN A 294 -5.36 -9.02 -22.60
C ASN A 294 -5.61 -9.10 -21.10
N CYS A 295 -6.87 -9.00 -20.66
CA CYS A 295 -7.25 -9.24 -19.26
C CYS A 295 -6.80 -10.63 -18.80
N LEU A 296 -7.08 -11.68 -19.61
CA LEU A 296 -6.67 -13.04 -19.26
C LEU A 296 -5.15 -13.18 -19.11
N ARG A 297 -4.38 -12.64 -20.06
CA ARG A 297 -2.90 -12.67 -20.01
C ARG A 297 -2.34 -11.90 -18.81
N TYR A 298 -2.96 -10.79 -18.44
CA TYR A 298 -2.63 -10.07 -17.21
C TYR A 298 -2.82 -10.95 -15.98
N LEU A 299 -4.02 -11.52 -15.82
CA LEU A 299 -4.38 -12.36 -14.66
C LEU A 299 -3.50 -13.61 -14.57
N GLN A 300 -3.20 -14.27 -15.68
CA GLN A 300 -2.29 -15.42 -15.72
C GLN A 300 -0.89 -15.08 -15.20
N ARG A 301 -0.36 -13.89 -15.53
CA ARG A 301 0.94 -13.44 -15.02
C ARG A 301 0.89 -13.18 -13.51
N VAL A 302 -0.17 -12.55 -13.03
CA VAL A 302 -0.37 -12.27 -11.60
C VAL A 302 -0.46 -13.59 -10.82
N VAL A 303 -1.39 -14.47 -11.18
CA VAL A 303 -1.62 -15.75 -10.48
C VAL A 303 -0.35 -16.61 -10.47
N LYS A 304 0.40 -16.64 -11.59
CA LYS A 304 1.68 -17.35 -11.66
C LYS A 304 2.71 -16.77 -10.70
N LYS A 305 2.80 -15.44 -10.56
CA LYS A 305 3.74 -14.80 -9.66
C LYS A 305 3.40 -15.01 -8.18
N TYR A 306 2.11 -15.06 -7.85
CA TYR A 306 1.61 -15.15 -6.49
C TYR A 306 1.17 -16.55 -6.08
N ASN A 307 1.53 -17.58 -6.87
CA ASN A 307 1.30 -19.00 -6.57
C ASN A 307 -0.17 -19.30 -6.21
N GLY A 308 -1.11 -18.82 -7.01
CA GLY A 308 -2.55 -18.97 -6.74
C GLY A 308 -3.19 -17.77 -6.06
N GLY A 309 -2.44 -16.97 -5.30
CA GLY A 309 -2.95 -15.70 -4.79
C GLY A 309 -3.02 -14.60 -5.85
N ALA A 310 -3.63 -13.47 -5.49
CA ALA A 310 -3.50 -12.21 -6.18
C ALA A 310 -3.49 -11.02 -5.19
N PRO A 311 -2.61 -10.01 -5.35
CA PRO A 311 -2.67 -8.79 -4.56
C PRO A 311 -3.87 -7.92 -5.00
N HIS A 312 -4.13 -6.83 -4.27
CA HIS A 312 -5.17 -5.85 -4.67
C HIS A 312 -4.78 -4.96 -5.84
N SER A 313 -3.46 -4.81 -6.10
CA SER A 313 -2.94 -3.99 -7.18
C SER A 313 -1.63 -4.57 -7.71
N TYR A 314 -1.46 -4.60 -9.03
CA TYR A 314 -0.23 -5.06 -9.67
C TYR A 314 -0.05 -4.50 -11.10
N PRO A 315 1.17 -4.09 -11.51
CA PRO A 315 2.37 -3.92 -10.70
C PRO A 315 2.28 -2.67 -9.79
N VAL A 316 3.17 -2.57 -8.80
CA VAL A 316 3.33 -1.39 -7.93
C VAL A 316 4.80 -0.96 -7.89
N ASP A 317 5.47 -1.09 -9.04
CA ASP A 317 6.91 -1.02 -9.18
C ASP A 317 7.46 0.40 -9.03
N MET A 318 6.68 1.41 -9.41
CA MET A 318 7.03 2.82 -9.26
C MET A 318 6.94 3.23 -7.79
N GLN A 319 5.78 2.96 -7.18
CA GLN A 319 5.53 3.26 -5.76
C GLN A 319 6.53 2.54 -4.85
N ALA A 320 6.78 1.25 -5.05
CA ALA A 320 7.71 0.48 -4.22
C ALA A 320 9.12 1.11 -4.19
N ARG A 321 9.64 1.53 -5.34
CA ARG A 321 10.97 2.16 -5.45
C ARG A 321 11.01 3.52 -4.77
N LEU A 322 10.04 4.38 -5.07
CA LEU A 322 9.97 5.73 -4.53
C LEU A 322 9.85 5.73 -3.00
N TRP A 323 9.05 4.83 -2.43
CA TRP A 323 8.85 4.75 -0.99
C TRP A 323 10.05 4.09 -0.30
N ALA A 324 10.69 3.10 -0.92
CA ALA A 324 11.92 2.52 -0.37
C ALA A 324 13.03 3.58 -0.23
N ILE A 325 13.27 4.37 -1.27
CA ILE A 325 14.24 5.47 -1.26
C ILE A 325 13.87 6.48 -0.16
N ASP A 326 12.63 6.94 -0.14
CA ASP A 326 12.17 7.93 0.85
C ASP A 326 12.35 7.45 2.30
N ARG A 327 11.97 6.20 2.59
CA ARG A 327 12.06 5.65 3.93
C ARG A 327 13.52 5.52 4.38
N LEU A 328 14.39 5.02 3.51
CA LEU A 328 15.82 4.88 3.82
C LEU A 328 16.54 6.25 3.95
N GLN A 329 16.17 7.24 3.14
CA GLN A 329 16.65 8.62 3.31
C GLN A 329 16.21 9.22 4.64
N ARG A 330 14.93 9.12 4.98
CA ARG A 330 14.37 9.68 6.23
C ARG A 330 14.89 9.00 7.48
N LEU A 331 15.31 7.73 7.38
CA LEU A 331 15.98 7.00 8.45
C LEU A 331 17.47 7.37 8.61
N GLY A 332 18.03 8.19 7.70
CA GLY A 332 19.41 8.65 7.77
C GLY A 332 20.45 7.58 7.41
N ILE A 333 20.06 6.55 6.65
CA ILE A 333 20.93 5.42 6.27
C ILE A 333 21.11 5.27 4.74
N SER A 334 20.69 6.27 3.96
CA SER A 334 20.73 6.22 2.50
C SER A 334 22.13 6.08 1.89
N TYR A 335 23.16 6.57 2.59
CA TYR A 335 24.56 6.53 2.10
C TYR A 335 25.12 5.11 1.95
N TYR A 336 24.45 4.09 2.49
CA TYR A 336 24.81 2.68 2.24
C TYR A 336 24.31 2.14 0.90
N PHE A 337 23.39 2.85 0.23
CA PHE A 337 22.56 2.33 -0.86
C PHE A 337 22.58 3.20 -2.12
N GLU A 338 23.64 3.99 -2.32
CA GLU A 338 23.70 4.99 -3.41
C GLU A 338 23.60 4.35 -4.81
N GLU A 339 24.26 3.21 -5.01
CA GLU A 339 24.21 2.46 -6.28
C GLU A 339 22.80 1.92 -6.53
N GLU A 340 22.19 1.28 -5.54
CA GLU A 340 20.84 0.73 -5.65
C GLU A 340 19.80 1.84 -5.89
N PHE A 341 20.00 3.02 -5.29
CA PHE A 341 19.12 4.16 -5.49
C PHE A 341 19.20 4.71 -6.90
N LYS A 342 20.40 4.76 -7.47
CA LYS A 342 20.60 5.17 -8.86
C LYS A 342 19.82 4.26 -9.81
N ASP A 343 19.95 2.94 -9.67
CA ASP A 343 19.24 1.98 -10.53
C ASP A 343 17.71 2.09 -10.38
N MET A 344 17.22 2.30 -9.16
CA MET A 344 15.80 2.50 -8.90
C MET A 344 15.28 3.81 -9.52
N LEU A 345 16.02 4.92 -9.41
CA LEU A 345 15.63 6.21 -9.98
C LEU A 345 15.74 6.21 -11.51
N ASP A 346 16.73 5.51 -12.08
CA ASP A 346 16.83 5.30 -13.52
C ASP A 346 15.60 4.56 -14.06
N HIS A 347 15.06 3.59 -13.30
CA HIS A 347 13.79 2.94 -13.63
C HIS A 347 12.61 3.92 -13.56
N VAL A 348 12.51 4.70 -12.48
CA VAL A 348 11.43 5.70 -12.34
C VAL A 348 11.48 6.72 -13.48
N GLN A 349 12.67 7.25 -13.79
CA GLN A 349 12.87 8.21 -14.88
C GLN A 349 12.47 7.63 -16.23
N ARG A 350 12.80 6.35 -16.49
CA ARG A 350 12.43 5.67 -17.75
C ARG A 350 10.93 5.67 -18.00
N TYR A 351 10.13 5.60 -16.94
CA TYR A 351 8.66 5.57 -17.01
C TYR A 351 8.01 6.89 -16.56
N TRP A 352 8.79 7.95 -16.34
CA TRP A 352 8.27 9.27 -16.05
C TRP A 352 7.53 9.82 -17.28
N ASN A 353 6.24 10.12 -17.12
CA ASN A 353 5.49 10.80 -18.16
C ASN A 353 5.39 12.29 -17.84
N GLN A 354 5.98 13.10 -18.72
CA GLN A 354 6.10 14.55 -18.54
C GLN A 354 4.77 15.32 -18.68
N ASP A 355 3.76 14.72 -19.30
CA ASP A 355 2.46 15.37 -19.56
C ASP A 355 1.43 15.09 -18.47
N ILE A 356 1.40 13.87 -17.92
CA ILE A 356 0.42 13.49 -16.89
C ILE A 356 1.04 13.14 -15.52
N GLY A 357 2.31 12.78 -15.45
CA GLY A 357 2.94 12.28 -14.22
C GLY A 357 3.00 10.76 -14.18
N ILE A 358 2.97 10.16 -12.99
CA ILE A 358 3.03 8.70 -12.84
C ILE A 358 1.93 8.19 -11.91
N PHE A 359 1.77 6.87 -11.91
CA PHE A 359 0.92 6.12 -10.99
C PHE A 359 1.77 5.07 -10.28
N SER A 360 1.17 4.26 -9.41
CA SER A 360 1.86 3.23 -8.64
C SER A 360 2.60 2.19 -9.51
N GLY A 361 2.09 1.94 -10.72
CA GLY A 361 2.68 1.04 -11.71
C GLY A 361 3.16 1.75 -12.97
N ARG A 362 4.20 1.22 -13.60
CA ARG A 362 4.74 1.72 -14.89
C ARG A 362 3.71 1.64 -16.03
N ASN A 363 3.95 2.41 -17.10
CA ASN A 363 3.12 2.45 -18.33
C ASN A 363 1.63 2.74 -18.07
N SER A 364 1.34 3.46 -16.99
CA SER A 364 -0.01 3.90 -16.67
C SER A 364 -0.48 5.00 -17.63
N ASN A 365 -1.73 4.92 -18.05
CA ASN A 365 -2.47 5.99 -18.75
C ASN A 365 -3.18 6.93 -17.76
N PHE A 366 -2.92 6.76 -16.47
CA PHE A 366 -3.45 7.51 -15.34
C PHE A 366 -2.31 7.97 -14.43
N CYS A 367 -2.55 8.97 -13.59
CA CYS A 367 -1.61 9.46 -12.61
C CYS A 367 -2.31 9.78 -11.28
N ASP A 368 -1.58 9.67 -10.18
CA ASP A 368 -2.00 10.22 -8.89
C ASP A 368 -0.97 11.23 -8.38
N ILE A 369 -1.44 12.09 -7.48
CA ILE A 369 -0.62 13.19 -6.95
C ILE A 369 0.46 12.70 -5.99
N ASP A 370 0.28 11.58 -5.31
CA ASP A 370 1.21 11.10 -4.29
C ASP A 370 2.47 10.55 -4.97
N ASP A 371 2.31 9.57 -5.87
CA ASP A 371 3.39 9.00 -6.67
C ASP A 371 4.08 10.07 -7.52
N THR A 372 3.31 10.97 -8.16
CA THR A 372 3.85 12.03 -8.99
C THR A 372 4.70 13.03 -8.20
N CYS A 373 4.20 13.54 -7.05
CA CYS A 373 4.97 14.47 -6.22
C CYS A 373 6.23 13.80 -5.66
N MET A 374 6.11 12.53 -5.27
CA MET A 374 7.22 11.74 -4.76
C MET A 374 8.32 11.54 -5.79
N ALA A 375 7.96 11.19 -7.03
CA ALA A 375 8.89 11.11 -8.14
C ALA A 375 9.57 12.44 -8.43
N ILE A 376 8.81 13.53 -8.55
CA ILE A 376 9.39 14.87 -8.81
C ILE A 376 10.44 15.22 -7.76
N ARG A 377 10.11 15.04 -6.47
CA ARG A 377 11.01 15.40 -5.38
C ARG A 377 12.29 14.56 -5.43
N LEU A 378 12.17 13.25 -5.57
CA LEU A 378 13.32 12.34 -5.55
C LEU A 378 14.17 12.49 -6.80
N LEU A 379 13.57 12.52 -8.00
CA LEU A 379 14.30 12.70 -9.25
C LEU A 379 15.09 14.02 -9.26
N ARG A 380 14.49 15.14 -8.83
CA ARG A 380 15.23 16.41 -8.71
C ARG A 380 16.37 16.35 -7.69
N LEU A 381 16.14 15.74 -6.54
CA LEU A 381 17.14 15.65 -5.48
C LEU A 381 18.40 14.92 -5.96
N TYR A 382 18.24 13.97 -6.88
CA TYR A 382 19.33 13.19 -7.47
C TYR A 382 19.79 13.73 -8.85
N GLY A 383 19.39 14.94 -9.22
CA GLY A 383 19.90 15.64 -10.41
C GLY A 383 19.28 15.22 -11.75
N TYR A 384 18.16 14.48 -11.74
CA TYR A 384 17.40 14.18 -12.95
C TYR A 384 16.61 15.41 -13.41
N ASP A 385 16.50 15.58 -14.72
CA ASP A 385 15.69 16.65 -15.32
C ASP A 385 14.21 16.25 -15.32
N VAL A 386 13.44 16.83 -14.40
CA VAL A 386 11.99 16.69 -14.31
C VAL A 386 11.31 18.04 -14.17
N ASN A 387 10.47 18.39 -15.15
CA ASN A 387 9.77 19.66 -15.20
C ASN A 387 8.37 19.54 -14.54
N PRO A 388 8.03 20.32 -13.50
CA PRO A 388 6.71 20.21 -12.87
C PRO A 388 5.66 21.06 -13.58
N GLY A 389 6.07 21.96 -14.50
CA GLY A 389 5.25 23.04 -15.01
C GLY A 389 4.01 22.55 -15.73
N LYS A 390 4.11 21.44 -16.47
CA LYS A 390 2.95 20.83 -17.16
C LYS A 390 1.91 20.21 -16.22
N LEU A 391 2.31 19.85 -14.99
CA LEU A 391 1.43 19.24 -13.99
C LEU A 391 0.72 20.27 -13.10
N ILE A 392 1.29 21.48 -13.01
CA ILE A 392 0.76 22.58 -12.20
C ILE A 392 -0.29 23.40 -12.97
N ILE A 393 -0.29 23.35 -14.31
CA ILE A 393 -1.07 24.28 -15.16
C ILE A 393 -2.41 23.70 -15.66
N ASN A 394 -2.66 22.39 -15.55
CA ASN A 394 -3.89 21.75 -16.04
C ASN A 394 -4.90 21.40 -14.93
N LYS A 395 -5.19 22.33 -14.02
CA LYS A 395 -6.33 22.23 -13.09
C LYS A 395 -7.38 23.29 -13.37
#